data_AF-A0A7C6I825-F1
#
_entry.id   AF-A0A7C6I825-F1
#
_cell.length_a   1.000
_cell.length_b   1.000
_cell.length_c   1.000
_cell.angle_alpha   90.00
_cell.angle_beta   90.00
_cell.angle_gamma   90.00
#
_symmetry.space_group_name_H-M   'P 1'
#
loop_
_entity.id
_entity.type
_entity.pdbx_description
1 polymer ?
#
loop_
_entity_poly.entity_id
_entity_poly.type
_entity_poly.pdbx_seq_one_letter_code
_entity_poly.pdbx_strand_id
1 'polypeptide(L)'
;MIRCDFTASFFKHFLLTSILFAMVMVSVGCSSGYSSVTCSVPSGETLELHALSPSAKNGQLETPRSTAWFSFDEKAFTAILSRDPSLDSIEITVKNETSVPLSISLAPVFKKDITARGKLVKNPEVRTLSRVEQVAGTLSIRMKMVSPESENSLIGFAIECACDNPGSEAYAVITDVRLCSQETGWDTAHSSYWVGFDAHGGTRSYGEKGPVELPHKGSAVFSFLESTHDTNSPAQQNRSVFSTGKTQFGWRSSPIVHTARVYAEQLSQIPATITPVSGTELLSGIRIEPGSLIHRLKDTRTPIPVDPNAMITWPQTAWRNKNREVFAWDRFPSILIFDTADYAVQAQYFKRLAFFSEKTGFRGKLMQDKDIAHLHGYNAHDYGAESLAAFFDVAFREHFPLNSQEEDLRAILLEQGIIIQGDEGFIPGEGAVLSFSRQSSTSLRY
;
A
#
# COMPACT_ATOMS: atom_id res chain seq x y z
N MET A 1 -94.34 0.19 45.35
CA MET A 1 -94.57 -0.13 43.92
C MET A 1 -93.71 0.83 43.11
N ILE A 2 -92.73 0.50 42.25
CA ILE A 2 -92.18 -0.70 41.60
C ILE A 2 -90.73 -0.28 41.22
N ARG A 3 -89.67 -0.87 41.78
CA ARG A 3 -88.66 -1.79 41.18
C ARG A 3 -88.18 -1.55 39.72
N CYS A 4 -86.84 -1.48 39.58
CA CYS A 4 -85.97 -2.04 38.52
C CYS A 4 -86.10 -1.47 37.08
N ASP A 5 -85.06 -1.28 36.24
CA ASP A 5 -83.76 -1.96 36.14
C ASP A 5 -82.81 -1.30 35.10
N PHE A 6 -81.50 -1.65 35.17
CA PHE A 6 -80.41 -1.61 34.15
C PHE A 6 -79.82 -0.26 33.69
N THR A 7 -78.56 0.11 33.99
CA THR A 7 -77.20 -0.46 33.71
C THR A 7 -76.76 -0.44 32.24
N ALA A 8 -75.48 -0.04 32.07
CA ALA A 8 -74.59 -0.29 30.93
C ALA A 8 -74.82 0.50 29.62
N SER A 9 -74.41 1.77 29.58
CA SER A 9 -74.02 2.38 28.29
C SER A 9 -72.97 3.51 28.42
N PHE A 10 -72.98 4.26 29.53
CA PHE A 10 -72.19 5.50 29.58
C PHE A 10 -70.71 5.36 29.96
N PHE A 11 -70.28 4.21 30.49
CA PHE A 11 -68.88 4.01 30.92
C PHE A 11 -67.96 3.39 29.86
N LYS A 12 -68.49 3.02 28.68
CA LYS A 12 -67.70 2.40 27.59
C LYS A 12 -67.08 3.40 26.59
N HIS A 13 -67.53 4.65 26.56
CA HIS A 13 -67.05 5.63 25.57
C HIS A 13 -65.96 6.58 26.06
N PHE A 14 -65.65 6.61 27.37
CA PHE A 14 -64.58 7.46 27.91
C PHE A 14 -63.28 6.70 28.23
N LEU A 15 -63.32 5.36 28.27
CA LEU A 15 -62.13 4.52 28.47
C LEU A 15 -61.49 4.06 27.16
N LEU A 16 -62.20 4.17 26.01
CA LEU A 16 -61.68 3.75 24.71
C LEU A 16 -60.89 4.85 23.98
N THR A 17 -61.11 6.12 24.31
CA THR A 17 -60.40 7.26 23.73
C THR A 17 -59.06 7.57 24.42
N SER A 18 -58.89 7.17 25.67
CA SER A 18 -57.60 7.29 26.39
C SER A 18 -56.65 6.10 26.16
N ILE A 19 -57.12 5.03 25.52
CA ILE A 19 -56.29 3.86 25.15
C ILE A 19 -55.90 3.90 23.66
N LEU A 20 -56.61 4.66 22.82
CA LEU A 20 -56.25 4.83 21.40
C LEU A 20 -55.25 5.96 21.12
N PHE A 21 -54.99 6.86 22.08
CA PHE A 21 -53.97 7.92 21.94
C PHE A 21 -52.61 7.58 22.60
N ALA A 22 -52.49 6.37 23.18
CA ALA A 22 -51.23 5.84 23.73
C ALA A 22 -50.59 4.77 22.82
N MET A 23 -51.11 4.60 21.59
CA MET A 23 -50.68 3.55 20.65
C MET A 23 -50.28 4.10 19.27
N VAL A 24 -49.71 5.31 19.25
CA VAL A 24 -49.02 5.87 18.08
C VAL A 24 -47.70 6.47 18.56
N MET A 25 -46.59 5.92 18.06
CA MET A 25 -45.19 6.33 18.25
C MET A 25 -44.48 6.00 19.58
N VAL A 26 -44.64 4.75 20.05
CA VAL A 26 -43.42 4.00 20.40
C VAL A 26 -43.37 2.79 19.47
N SER A 27 -43.12 3.06 18.18
CA SER A 27 -42.27 2.14 17.46
C SER A 27 -40.92 2.20 18.18
N VAL A 28 -40.72 1.33 19.17
CA VAL A 28 -39.39 0.75 19.35
C VAL A 28 -39.14 0.12 18.00
N GLY A 29 -38.54 0.89 17.10
CA GLY A 29 -37.98 0.32 15.90
C GLY A 29 -37.16 -0.84 16.42
N CYS A 30 -37.48 -2.05 15.98
CA CYS A 30 -36.46 -3.06 15.83
C CYS A 30 -35.42 -2.43 14.91
N SER A 31 -34.58 -1.54 15.45
CA SER A 31 -33.46 -0.98 14.73
C SER A 31 -32.67 -2.21 14.38
N SER A 32 -32.62 -2.49 13.08
CA SER A 32 -31.69 -3.44 12.49
C SER A 32 -30.39 -3.41 13.31
N GLY A 33 -29.88 -4.56 13.75
CA GLY A 33 -28.62 -4.64 14.49
C GLY A 33 -27.40 -4.22 13.66
N TYR A 34 -27.62 -3.50 12.56
CA TYR A 34 -26.67 -2.99 11.60
C TYR A 34 -26.32 -1.54 11.90
N SER A 35 -25.10 -1.20 11.56
CA SER A 35 -24.52 0.13 11.61
C SER A 35 -24.88 0.91 10.34
N SER A 36 -24.93 2.24 10.44
CA SER A 36 -24.93 3.13 9.26
C SER A 36 -23.54 3.29 8.63
N VAL A 37 -22.48 2.98 9.39
CA VAL A 37 -21.11 2.82 8.88
C VAL A 37 -21.00 1.49 8.15
N THR A 38 -20.51 1.53 6.93
CA THR A 38 -20.23 0.36 6.09
C THR A 38 -18.73 0.14 5.93
N CYS A 39 -18.32 -1.08 5.56
CA CYS A 39 -16.93 -1.39 5.27
C CYS A 39 -16.72 -1.58 3.76
N SER A 40 -15.85 -0.78 3.14
CA SER A 40 -15.53 -0.91 1.72
C SER A 40 -14.45 -1.97 1.46
N VAL A 41 -14.50 -2.56 0.27
CA VAL A 41 -13.54 -3.56 -0.22
C VAL A 41 -12.92 -3.05 -1.53
N PRO A 42 -11.62 -3.28 -1.80
CA PRO A 42 -10.98 -2.78 -3.03
C PRO A 42 -11.63 -3.26 -4.33
N SER A 43 -12.36 -4.38 -4.31
CA SER A 43 -13.17 -4.87 -5.44
C SER A 43 -14.37 -3.98 -5.79
N GLY A 44 -14.66 -2.95 -4.98
CA GLY A 44 -15.85 -2.11 -5.09
C GLY A 44 -17.07 -2.64 -4.33
N GLU A 45 -16.95 -3.82 -3.71
CA GLU A 45 -17.98 -4.38 -2.84
C GLU A 45 -18.07 -3.60 -1.51
N THR A 46 -19.24 -3.62 -0.89
CA THR A 46 -19.48 -3.04 0.44
C THR A 46 -19.98 -4.13 1.39
N LEU A 47 -19.36 -4.21 2.55
CA LEU A 47 -19.67 -5.14 3.63
C LEU A 47 -20.44 -4.41 4.72
N GLU A 48 -21.63 -4.92 5.02
CA GLU A 48 -22.46 -4.45 6.13
C GLU A 48 -21.80 -4.77 7.48
N LEU A 49 -21.92 -3.83 8.41
CA LEU A 49 -21.39 -3.97 9.76
C LEU A 49 -22.54 -4.08 10.77
N HIS A 50 -22.44 -5.03 11.68
CA HIS A 50 -23.32 -5.14 12.84
C HIS A 50 -22.83 -4.23 13.97
N ALA A 51 -23.73 -3.43 14.53
CA ALA A 51 -23.45 -2.56 15.67
C ALA A 51 -23.63 -3.32 16.98
N LEU A 52 -22.52 -3.59 17.68
CA LEU A 52 -22.51 -4.29 18.97
C LEU A 52 -22.59 -3.33 20.17
N SER A 53 -22.43 -2.02 19.94
CA SER A 53 -22.61 -0.96 20.95
C SER A 53 -23.42 0.22 20.39
N PRO A 54 -23.97 1.10 21.26
CA PRO A 54 -24.69 2.29 20.81
C PRO A 54 -23.85 3.20 19.90
N SER A 55 -22.59 3.47 20.27
CA SER A 55 -21.64 4.27 19.47
C SER A 55 -21.40 3.70 18.07
N ALA A 56 -21.51 2.38 17.91
CA ALA A 56 -21.35 1.71 16.62
C ALA A 56 -22.54 1.93 15.66
N LYS A 57 -23.74 2.29 16.14
CA LYS A 57 -24.90 2.47 15.25
C LYS A 57 -24.68 3.59 14.22
N ASN A 58 -24.08 4.69 14.68
CA ASN A 58 -23.86 5.89 13.87
C ASN A 58 -22.37 6.23 13.69
N GLY A 59 -21.47 5.37 14.19
CA GLY A 59 -20.04 5.64 14.18
C GLY A 59 -19.64 6.90 14.96
N GLN A 60 -20.38 7.25 16.01
CA GLN A 60 -20.14 8.45 16.82
C GLN A 60 -19.51 8.07 18.16
N LEU A 61 -18.38 8.69 18.45
CA LEU A 61 -17.57 8.44 19.64
C LEU A 61 -17.54 9.70 20.52
N GLU A 62 -18.23 9.65 21.66
CA GLU A 62 -18.32 10.74 22.64
C GLU A 62 -17.32 10.57 23.80
N THR A 63 -16.89 11.66 24.44
CA THR A 63 -15.98 11.65 25.61
C THR A 63 -16.75 11.68 26.95
N PRO A 64 -16.12 11.35 28.10
CA PRO A 64 -14.69 11.13 28.35
C PRO A 64 -14.13 9.84 27.74
N ARG A 65 -14.98 8.84 27.52
CA ARG A 65 -14.59 7.56 26.91
C ARG A 65 -15.78 6.90 26.24
N SER A 66 -15.62 6.48 24.99
CA SER A 66 -16.61 5.67 24.27
C SER A 66 -15.94 4.64 23.39
N THR A 67 -16.63 3.53 23.15
CA THR A 67 -16.14 2.46 22.28
C THR A 67 -17.24 2.02 21.33
N ALA A 68 -16.97 2.14 20.03
CA ALA A 68 -17.80 1.57 18.98
C ALA A 68 -17.31 0.15 18.67
N TRP A 69 -18.16 -0.84 18.92
CA TRP A 69 -17.88 -2.25 18.67
C TRP A 69 -18.65 -2.71 17.44
N PHE A 70 -17.94 -3.28 16.46
CA PHE A 70 -18.51 -3.77 15.22
C PHE A 70 -18.22 -5.26 15.05
N SER A 71 -19.12 -5.96 14.37
CA SER A 71 -18.82 -7.26 13.77
C SER A 71 -19.21 -7.28 12.29
N PHE A 72 -18.48 -8.04 11.50
CA PHE A 72 -18.79 -8.30 10.11
C PHE A 72 -19.95 -9.28 9.97
N ASP A 73 -20.65 -9.24 8.84
CA ASP A 73 -21.43 -10.40 8.40
C ASP A 73 -20.46 -11.56 8.10
N GLU A 74 -20.52 -12.63 8.90
CA GLU A 74 -19.55 -13.74 8.88
C GLU A 74 -19.47 -14.41 7.50
N LYS A 75 -20.62 -14.56 6.82
CA LYS A 75 -20.69 -15.23 5.52
C LYS A 75 -20.07 -14.37 4.43
N ALA A 76 -20.43 -13.09 4.37
CA ALA A 76 -19.89 -12.15 3.39
C ALA A 76 -18.39 -11.91 3.60
N PHE A 77 -17.97 -11.71 4.85
CA PHE A 77 -16.56 -11.53 5.19
C PHE A 77 -15.70 -12.74 4.82
N THR A 78 -16.13 -13.95 5.18
CA THR A 78 -15.43 -15.19 4.81
C THR A 78 -15.35 -15.37 3.30
N ALA A 79 -16.42 -15.03 2.58
CA ALA A 79 -16.44 -15.11 1.12
C ALA A 79 -15.46 -14.11 0.46
N ILE A 80 -15.33 -12.90 1.00
CA ILE A 80 -14.35 -11.89 0.54
C ILE A 80 -12.93 -12.40 0.76
N LEU A 81 -12.59 -12.82 1.98
CA LEU A 81 -11.24 -13.30 2.30
C LEU A 81 -10.85 -14.58 1.56
N SER A 82 -11.82 -15.42 1.22
CA SER A 82 -11.57 -16.61 0.40
C SER A 82 -11.22 -16.27 -1.06
N ARG A 83 -11.73 -15.15 -1.59
CA ARG A 83 -11.41 -14.65 -2.93
C ARG A 83 -10.10 -13.88 -2.96
N ASP A 84 -9.86 -13.07 -1.93
CA ASP A 84 -8.65 -12.28 -1.79
C ASP A 84 -8.06 -12.40 -0.37
N PRO A 85 -7.20 -13.42 -0.15
CA PRO A 85 -6.53 -13.61 1.14
C PRO A 85 -5.54 -12.50 1.49
N SER A 86 -5.22 -11.59 0.56
CA SER A 86 -4.31 -10.48 0.82
C SER A 86 -4.96 -9.36 1.64
N LEU A 87 -6.29 -9.37 1.81
CA LEU A 87 -7.04 -8.41 2.63
C LEU A 87 -6.96 -8.76 4.11
N ASP A 88 -5.76 -8.68 4.68
CA ASP A 88 -5.45 -9.10 6.06
C ASP A 88 -5.39 -7.94 7.07
N SER A 89 -5.86 -6.76 6.69
CA SER A 89 -5.91 -5.56 7.52
C SER A 89 -7.24 -4.84 7.44
N ILE A 90 -7.56 -4.14 8.53
CA ILE A 90 -8.62 -3.14 8.54
C ILE A 90 -8.01 -1.75 8.69
N GLU A 91 -8.54 -0.80 7.94
CA GLU A 91 -8.26 0.62 8.13
C GLU A 91 -9.54 1.36 8.47
N ILE A 92 -9.45 2.26 9.44
CA ILE A 92 -10.55 3.09 9.89
C ILE A 92 -10.10 4.55 9.84
N THR A 93 -10.90 5.38 9.18
CA THR A 93 -10.73 6.83 9.21
C THR A 93 -11.68 7.44 10.22
N VAL A 94 -11.10 8.22 11.13
CA VAL A 94 -11.79 8.93 12.20
C VAL A 94 -11.47 10.42 12.07
N LYS A 95 -12.50 11.25 12.13
CA LYS A 95 -12.36 12.70 12.18
C LYS A 95 -12.65 13.20 13.59
N ASN A 96 -11.67 13.84 14.22
CA ASN A 96 -11.92 14.66 15.41
C ASN A 96 -12.62 15.95 14.97
N GLU A 97 -13.86 16.14 15.41
CA GLU A 97 -14.68 17.33 15.06
C GLU A 97 -14.53 18.44 16.11
N THR A 98 -13.56 18.32 17.02
CA THR A 98 -13.37 19.25 18.13
C THR A 98 -11.92 19.74 18.20
N SER A 99 -11.70 20.84 18.90
CA SER A 99 -10.36 21.41 19.09
C SER A 99 -9.54 20.69 20.17
N VAL A 100 -10.13 19.71 20.84
CA VAL A 100 -9.53 19.02 21.99
C VAL A 100 -8.88 17.74 21.48
N PRO A 101 -7.57 17.53 21.72
CA PRO A 101 -6.90 16.32 21.27
C PRO A 101 -7.48 15.05 21.90
N LEU A 102 -7.58 14.00 21.09
CA LEU A 102 -8.15 12.71 21.48
C LEU A 102 -7.11 11.59 21.46
N SER A 103 -7.32 10.57 22.28
CA SER A 103 -6.67 9.26 22.12
C SER A 103 -7.62 8.33 21.37
N ILE A 104 -7.19 7.81 20.22
CA ILE A 104 -7.95 6.85 19.41
C ILE A 104 -7.24 5.50 19.45
N SER A 105 -7.98 4.42 19.76
CA SER A 105 -7.44 3.07 19.77
C SER A 105 -8.25 2.12 18.90
N LEU A 106 -7.59 1.31 18.08
CA LEU A 106 -8.16 0.25 17.26
C LEU A 106 -7.76 -1.11 17.80
N ALA A 107 -8.71 -2.03 17.92
CA ALA A 107 -8.46 -3.40 18.33
C ALA A 107 -9.34 -4.42 17.56
N PRO A 108 -8.86 -5.67 17.39
CA PRO A 108 -9.67 -6.73 16.81
C PRO A 108 -10.79 -7.20 17.76
N VAL A 109 -11.87 -7.70 17.18
CA VAL A 109 -12.97 -8.36 17.90
C VAL A 109 -13.04 -9.82 17.45
N PHE A 110 -13.11 -10.72 18.41
CA PHE A 110 -13.07 -12.17 18.21
C PHE A 110 -14.38 -12.82 18.62
N LYS A 111 -14.63 -14.04 18.13
CA LYS A 111 -15.85 -14.79 18.42
C LYS A 111 -16.17 -14.95 19.91
N LYS A 112 -15.15 -15.06 20.76
CA LYS A 112 -15.31 -15.12 22.23
C LYS A 112 -15.85 -13.83 22.85
N ASP A 113 -15.76 -12.70 22.14
CA ASP A 113 -16.25 -11.40 22.62
C ASP A 113 -17.77 -11.28 22.46
N ILE A 114 -18.42 -12.22 21.76
CA ILE A 114 -19.87 -12.25 21.58
C ILE A 114 -20.47 -13.48 22.24
N THR A 115 -21.63 -13.28 22.87
CA THR A 115 -22.48 -14.36 23.36
C THR A 115 -23.10 -15.12 22.19
N ALA A 116 -23.61 -16.34 22.43
CA ALA A 116 -24.37 -17.11 21.45
C ALA A 116 -25.60 -16.37 20.86
N ARG A 117 -26.04 -15.28 21.51
CA ARG A 117 -27.13 -14.41 21.04
C ARG A 117 -26.62 -13.18 20.24
N GLY A 118 -25.34 -13.14 19.88
CA GLY A 118 -24.74 -12.05 19.10
C GLY A 118 -24.53 -10.75 19.86
N LYS A 119 -24.57 -10.77 21.20
CA LYS A 119 -24.32 -9.57 22.05
C LYS A 119 -22.92 -9.60 22.63
N LEU A 120 -22.30 -8.43 22.77
CA LEU A 120 -20.99 -8.28 23.43
C LEU A 120 -21.00 -8.86 24.86
N VAL A 121 -19.95 -9.58 25.22
CA VAL A 121 -19.73 -10.04 26.61
C VAL A 121 -19.44 -8.85 27.53
N LYS A 122 -19.74 -8.98 28.83
CA LYS A 122 -19.60 -7.85 29.77
C LYS A 122 -18.17 -7.33 29.90
N ASN A 123 -17.19 -8.23 29.88
CA ASN A 123 -15.77 -7.92 30.04
C ASN A 123 -14.99 -8.64 28.94
N PRO A 124 -14.89 -8.05 27.73
CA PRO A 124 -14.04 -8.61 26.68
C PRO A 124 -12.59 -8.71 27.17
N GLU A 125 -11.87 -9.74 26.74
CA GLU A 125 -10.48 -9.96 27.20
C GLU A 125 -9.55 -8.82 26.76
N VAL A 126 -8.50 -8.60 27.54
CA VAL A 126 -7.40 -7.68 27.18
C VAL A 126 -6.75 -8.18 25.90
N ARG A 127 -6.48 -7.27 24.98
CA ARG A 127 -5.95 -7.56 23.65
C ARG A 127 -4.97 -6.50 23.23
N THR A 128 -4.16 -6.86 22.25
CA THR A 128 -3.34 -5.92 21.52
C THR A 128 -4.19 -4.81 20.91
N LEU A 129 -3.73 -3.57 21.05
CA LEU A 129 -4.38 -2.39 20.47
C LEU A 129 -3.35 -1.53 19.75
N SER A 130 -3.84 -0.85 18.73
CA SER A 130 -3.12 0.19 18.01
C SER A 130 -3.66 1.53 18.50
N ARG A 131 -2.81 2.36 19.11
CA ARG A 131 -3.20 3.63 19.73
C ARG A 131 -2.50 4.81 19.08
N VAL A 132 -3.27 5.87 18.86
CA VAL A 132 -2.75 7.17 18.46
C VAL A 132 -3.19 8.21 19.48
N GLU A 133 -2.22 8.91 20.04
CA GLU A 133 -2.43 9.94 21.05
C GLU A 133 -2.40 11.33 20.41
N GLN A 134 -3.06 12.29 21.07
CA GLN A 134 -3.08 13.71 20.66
C GLN A 134 -3.67 13.95 19.26
N VAL A 135 -4.67 13.17 18.86
CA VAL A 135 -5.35 13.30 17.57
C VAL A 135 -6.11 14.62 17.51
N ALA A 136 -5.63 15.54 16.67
CA ALA A 136 -6.19 16.89 16.53
C ALA A 136 -6.91 17.14 15.18
N GLY A 137 -7.14 16.09 14.39
CA GLY A 137 -7.72 16.20 13.06
C GLY A 137 -8.24 14.87 12.52
N THR A 138 -8.00 14.60 11.23
CA THR A 138 -8.39 13.33 10.60
C THR A 138 -7.28 12.31 10.74
N LEU A 139 -7.61 11.15 11.28
CA LEU A 139 -6.71 10.01 11.47
C LEU A 139 -7.21 8.82 10.66
N SER A 140 -6.35 8.21 9.84
CA SER A 140 -6.56 6.87 9.30
C SER A 140 -5.64 5.90 10.04
N ILE A 141 -6.23 5.00 10.82
CA ILE A 141 -5.50 3.98 11.58
C ILE A 141 -5.72 2.62 10.94
N ARG A 142 -4.62 1.93 10.59
CA ARG A 142 -4.63 0.58 10.03
C ARG A 142 -4.02 -0.41 11.01
N MET A 143 -4.62 -1.59 11.13
CA MET A 143 -4.09 -2.69 11.93
C MET A 143 -4.18 -4.01 11.18
N LYS A 144 -3.16 -4.86 11.29
CA LYS A 144 -3.23 -6.24 10.82
C LYS A 144 -4.21 -7.05 11.66
N MET A 145 -5.14 -7.72 10.99
CA MET A 145 -6.17 -8.53 11.59
C MET A 145 -5.75 -10.01 11.49
N VAL A 146 -4.86 -10.46 12.37
CA VAL A 146 -4.48 -11.89 12.43
C VAL A 146 -5.61 -12.69 13.07
N SER A 147 -5.99 -13.79 12.44
CA SER A 147 -6.85 -14.81 13.05
C SER A 147 -5.97 -15.79 13.83
N PRO A 148 -6.03 -15.86 15.18
CA PRO A 148 -5.51 -17.02 15.88
C PRO A 148 -6.40 -18.23 15.57
N GLU A 149 -5.79 -19.40 15.41
CA GLU A 149 -6.45 -20.59 14.90
C GLU A 149 -7.69 -21.02 15.74
N SER A 150 -8.75 -21.33 14.99
CA SER A 150 -10.03 -22.00 15.31
C SER A 150 -10.97 -21.51 16.43
N GLU A 151 -10.52 -20.97 17.57
CA GLU A 151 -11.44 -20.45 18.63
C GLU A 151 -11.39 -18.93 18.83
N ASN A 152 -10.36 -18.27 18.29
CA ASN A 152 -10.24 -16.80 18.25
C ASN A 152 -10.53 -16.27 16.84
N SER A 153 -11.49 -16.85 16.11
CA SER A 153 -11.80 -16.34 14.77
C SER A 153 -12.17 -14.87 14.86
N LEU A 154 -11.50 -14.05 14.05
CA LEU A 154 -11.81 -12.65 13.91
C LEU A 154 -13.24 -12.49 13.41
N ILE A 155 -14.03 -11.66 14.09
CA ILE A 155 -15.40 -11.35 13.70
C ILE A 155 -15.64 -9.86 13.49
N GLY A 156 -14.68 -8.99 13.80
CA GLY A 156 -14.91 -7.55 13.76
C GLY A 156 -13.77 -6.73 14.32
N PHE A 157 -14.10 -5.51 14.73
CA PHE A 157 -13.16 -4.54 15.27
C PHE A 157 -13.86 -3.61 16.27
N ALA A 158 -13.07 -3.02 17.14
CA ALA A 158 -13.51 -2.01 18.09
C ALA A 158 -12.65 -0.77 17.93
N ILE A 159 -13.29 0.39 17.98
CA ILE A 159 -12.60 1.68 18.04
C ILE A 159 -13.02 2.42 19.30
N GLU A 160 -12.02 2.81 20.09
CA GLU A 160 -12.17 3.55 21.31
C GLU A 160 -11.69 4.99 21.12
N CYS A 161 -12.46 5.93 21.66
CA CYS A 161 -12.07 7.31 21.83
C CYS A 161 -11.99 7.63 23.32
N ALA A 162 -10.91 8.26 23.74
CA ALA A 162 -10.73 8.76 25.10
C ALA A 162 -10.18 10.19 25.08
N CYS A 163 -10.56 10.99 26.08
CA CYS A 163 -10.02 12.31 26.32
C CYS A 163 -9.56 12.42 27.78
N ASP A 164 -8.36 12.96 27.98
CA ASP A 164 -7.78 13.14 29.31
C ASP A 164 -8.45 14.27 30.10
N ASN A 165 -9.27 15.10 29.45
CA ASN A 165 -10.05 16.17 30.07
C ASN A 165 -11.54 15.76 30.20
N PRO A 166 -11.98 15.20 31.34
CA PRO A 166 -13.33 14.68 31.50
C PRO A 166 -14.44 15.74 31.49
N GLY A 167 -14.11 17.03 31.55
CA GLY A 167 -15.07 18.13 31.40
C GLY A 167 -15.25 18.64 29.97
N SER A 168 -14.54 18.06 29.00
CA SER A 168 -14.60 18.48 27.60
C SER A 168 -15.70 17.73 26.83
N GLU A 169 -16.55 18.47 26.12
CA GLU A 169 -17.44 17.93 25.08
C GLU A 169 -16.64 17.70 23.81
N ALA A 170 -15.89 16.60 23.77
CA ALA A 170 -15.15 16.19 22.59
C ALA A 170 -15.84 14.99 21.94
N TYR A 171 -15.80 14.92 20.62
CA TYR A 171 -16.32 13.78 19.89
C TYR A 171 -15.57 13.55 18.58
N ALA A 172 -15.59 12.30 18.16
CA ALA A 172 -15.04 11.87 16.89
C ALA A 172 -16.07 11.08 16.10
N VAL A 173 -15.96 11.14 14.77
CA VAL A 173 -16.84 10.44 13.86
C VAL A 173 -16.02 9.48 13.00
N ILE A 174 -16.47 8.24 12.90
CA ILE A 174 -15.94 7.27 11.94
C ILE A 174 -16.48 7.65 10.57
N THR A 175 -15.60 8.04 9.65
CA THR A 175 -15.98 8.52 8.32
C THR A 175 -15.74 7.48 7.23
N ASP A 176 -14.83 6.52 7.46
CA ASP A 176 -14.56 5.44 6.51
C ASP A 176 -14.06 4.19 7.26
N VAL A 177 -14.42 3.03 6.74
CA VAL A 177 -13.90 1.72 7.18
C VAL A 177 -13.62 0.92 5.92
N ARG A 178 -12.45 0.28 5.84
CA ARG A 178 -12.09 -0.52 4.66
C ARG A 178 -11.25 -1.74 5.01
N LEU A 179 -11.48 -2.81 4.26
CA LEU A 179 -10.54 -3.94 4.19
C LEU A 179 -9.42 -3.60 3.21
N CYS A 180 -8.19 -3.96 3.58
CA CYS A 180 -7.02 -3.66 2.79
C CYS A 180 -5.91 -4.66 3.09
N SER A 181 -4.89 -4.68 2.24
CA SER A 181 -3.67 -5.40 2.54
C SER A 181 -2.89 -4.71 3.66
N GLN A 182 -2.17 -5.50 4.44
CA GLN A 182 -1.32 -4.98 5.49
C GLN A 182 -0.33 -3.95 4.94
N GLU A 183 -0.25 -2.82 5.63
CA GLU A 183 0.86 -1.87 5.54
C GLU A 183 1.13 -1.35 6.95
N THR A 184 2.40 -1.07 7.26
CA THR A 184 2.78 -0.40 8.52
C THR A 184 3.55 0.89 8.26
N GLY A 185 3.76 1.69 9.30
CA GLY A 185 4.49 2.95 9.21
C GLY A 185 3.57 4.14 9.41
N TRP A 186 3.88 5.25 8.75
CA TRP A 186 3.16 6.51 8.93
C TRP A 186 3.24 7.40 7.68
N ASP A 187 2.24 8.26 7.51
CA ASP A 187 2.19 9.22 6.42
C ASP A 187 1.42 10.47 6.88
N THR A 188 2.00 11.61 6.59
CA THR A 188 1.50 12.96 6.90
C THR A 188 1.14 13.72 5.64
N ALA A 189 1.20 13.08 4.46
CA ALA A 189 0.69 13.65 3.23
C ALA A 189 -0.82 13.89 3.36
N HIS A 190 -1.28 15.01 2.79
CA HIS A 190 -2.68 15.46 2.78
C HIS A 190 -3.21 15.99 4.13
N SER A 191 -4.54 16.21 4.22
CA SER A 191 -5.22 16.75 5.39
C SER A 191 -5.44 15.74 6.52
N SER A 192 -4.88 14.53 6.41
CA SER A 192 -5.07 13.42 7.34
C SER A 192 -3.73 12.78 7.70
N TYR A 193 -3.58 12.37 8.95
CA TYR A 193 -2.48 11.52 9.37
C TYR A 193 -2.86 10.05 9.17
N TRP A 194 -2.04 9.30 8.44
CA TRP A 194 -2.17 7.86 8.28
C TRP A 194 -1.11 7.14 9.12
N VAL A 195 -1.50 6.04 9.75
CA VAL A 195 -0.59 5.19 10.52
C VAL A 195 -1.03 3.73 10.47
N GLY A 196 -0.07 2.85 10.22
CA GLY A 196 -0.27 1.42 10.14
C GLY A 196 0.51 0.66 11.19
N PHE A 197 -0.14 -0.30 11.82
CA PHE A 197 0.42 -1.19 12.83
C PHE A 197 0.34 -2.65 12.39
N ASP A 198 1.28 -3.46 12.88
CA ASP A 198 1.20 -4.91 12.72
C ASP A 198 0.19 -5.53 13.71
N ALA A 199 0.20 -6.85 13.84
CA ALA A 199 -0.70 -7.57 14.74
C ALA A 199 -0.40 -7.36 16.22
N HIS A 200 0.77 -6.82 16.55
CA HIS A 200 1.22 -6.46 17.90
C HIS A 200 0.89 -5.00 18.26
N GLY A 201 0.25 -4.25 17.35
CA GLY A 201 -0.27 -2.92 17.63
C GLY A 201 0.86 -1.96 18.04
N GLY A 202 0.60 -1.12 19.04
CA GLY A 202 1.56 -0.15 19.56
C GLY A 202 0.94 1.22 19.77
N THR A 203 1.77 2.19 20.16
CA THR A 203 1.35 3.57 20.40
C THR A 203 2.19 4.53 19.58
N ARG A 204 1.55 5.56 19.00
CA ARG A 204 2.22 6.70 18.35
C ARG A 204 1.52 8.00 18.68
N SER A 205 2.25 9.11 18.61
CA SER A 205 1.65 10.44 18.64
C SER A 205 1.14 10.83 17.25
N TYR A 206 0.07 11.63 17.20
CA TYR A 206 -0.47 12.17 15.96
C TYR A 206 0.57 13.04 15.22
N GLY A 207 0.85 12.72 13.96
CA GLY A 207 1.88 13.40 13.15
C GLY A 207 3.33 13.01 13.48
N GLU A 208 3.56 12.03 14.34
CA GLU A 208 4.90 11.60 14.73
C GLU A 208 5.68 10.95 13.57
N LYS A 209 6.84 11.53 13.24
CA LYS A 209 7.77 11.00 12.24
C LYS A 209 8.82 10.10 12.88
N GLY A 210 8.38 8.94 13.36
CA GLY A 210 9.22 8.01 14.14
C GLY A 210 9.87 6.87 13.33
N PRO A 211 10.65 6.00 13.98
CA PRO A 211 11.23 4.81 13.35
C PRO A 211 10.15 3.85 12.84
N VAL A 212 10.47 3.06 11.80
CA VAL A 212 9.59 2.00 11.27
C VAL A 212 10.37 0.70 11.07
N GLU A 213 9.71 -0.45 11.28
CA GLU A 213 10.33 -1.76 11.12
C GLU A 213 10.12 -2.31 9.70
N LEU A 214 11.21 -2.62 9.01
CA LEU A 214 11.21 -3.32 7.73
C LEU A 214 11.44 -4.82 7.96
N PRO A 215 10.44 -5.69 7.73
CA PRO A 215 10.56 -7.12 7.94
C PRO A 215 11.36 -7.81 6.82
N HIS A 216 11.61 -9.11 7.02
CA HIS A 216 12.09 -9.99 5.93
C HIS A 216 11.18 -9.88 4.72
N LYS A 217 11.81 -9.73 3.55
CA LYS A 217 11.11 -9.67 2.27
C LYS A 217 10.09 -8.53 2.24
N GLY A 218 10.30 -7.43 2.94
CA GLY A 218 9.47 -6.23 2.85
C GLY A 218 10.09 -5.18 1.92
N SER A 219 9.34 -4.13 1.63
CA SER A 219 9.88 -2.89 1.07
C SER A 219 9.36 -1.67 1.83
N ALA A 220 10.22 -0.68 2.00
CA ALA A 220 9.87 0.63 2.52
C ALA A 220 9.70 1.61 1.37
N VAL A 221 8.56 2.27 1.32
CA VAL A 221 8.23 3.36 0.40
C VAL A 221 8.33 4.67 1.16
N PHE A 222 9.19 5.56 0.69
CA PHE A 222 9.40 6.90 1.25
C PHE A 222 8.71 7.90 0.34
N SER A 223 7.86 8.75 0.91
CA SER A 223 7.15 9.79 0.16
C SER A 223 7.73 11.15 0.50
N PHE A 224 8.12 11.93 -0.50
CA PHE A 224 8.75 13.24 -0.33
C PHE A 224 7.85 14.37 -0.85
N LEU A 225 7.82 15.47 -0.10
CA LEU A 225 7.16 16.70 -0.49
C LEU A 225 7.98 17.45 -1.54
N GLU A 226 7.31 18.34 -2.28
CA GLU A 226 7.99 19.32 -3.13
C GLU A 226 8.87 20.25 -2.28
N SER A 227 10.10 20.48 -2.75
CA SER A 227 11.06 21.41 -2.14
C SER A 227 11.38 22.53 -3.14
N THR A 228 10.89 23.73 -2.86
CA THR A 228 11.10 24.92 -3.72
C THR A 228 12.43 25.65 -3.43
N HIS A 229 13.17 25.23 -2.41
CA HIS A 229 14.32 25.98 -1.86
C HIS A 229 15.69 25.40 -2.18
N ASP A 230 15.78 24.42 -3.07
CA ASP A 230 17.03 23.68 -3.30
C ASP A 230 17.82 24.23 -4.50
N THR A 231 18.27 25.48 -4.41
CA THR A 231 19.15 26.13 -5.40
C THR A 231 20.64 25.92 -5.12
N ASN A 232 20.97 25.06 -4.16
CA ASN A 232 22.35 24.83 -3.73
C ASN A 232 23.11 23.91 -4.69
N SER A 233 24.44 23.98 -4.67
CA SER A 233 25.30 23.05 -5.42
C SER A 233 25.00 21.58 -5.04
N PRO A 234 25.28 20.59 -5.90
CA PRO A 234 25.06 19.16 -5.60
C PRO A 234 25.70 18.65 -4.29
N ALA A 235 26.68 19.37 -3.75
CA ALA A 235 27.35 19.09 -2.48
C ALA A 235 26.67 19.71 -1.25
N GLN A 236 25.80 20.71 -1.45
CA GLN A 236 25.09 21.46 -0.41
C GLN A 236 23.56 21.29 -0.51
N GLN A 237 23.14 20.35 -1.35
CA GLN A 237 21.74 20.06 -1.60
C GLN A 237 21.09 19.43 -0.36
N ASN A 238 19.90 19.88 0.01
CA ASN A 238 19.19 19.34 1.17
C ASN A 238 18.95 17.84 1.01
N ARG A 239 19.05 17.09 2.10
CA ARG A 239 18.94 15.61 2.07
C ARG A 239 18.14 15.09 3.26
N SER A 240 17.20 14.19 2.97
CA SER A 240 16.61 13.33 4.00
C SER A 240 17.52 12.15 4.25
N VAL A 241 17.97 11.96 5.48
CA VAL A 241 18.90 10.90 5.88
C VAL A 241 18.21 9.94 6.83
N PHE A 242 18.48 8.65 6.64
CA PHE A 242 17.93 7.54 7.41
C PHE A 242 19.05 6.62 7.87
N SER A 243 18.82 5.95 8.99
CA SER A 243 19.75 4.98 9.56
C SER A 243 19.05 3.66 9.85
N THR A 244 19.75 2.56 9.58
CA THR A 244 19.41 1.20 10.04
C THR A 244 20.39 0.71 11.12
N GLY A 245 21.00 1.65 11.84
CA GLY A 245 22.04 1.41 12.84
C GLY A 245 23.43 1.27 12.22
N LYS A 246 23.63 0.27 11.35
CA LYS A 246 24.93 0.01 10.71
C LYS A 246 25.16 0.79 9.42
N THR A 247 24.08 1.16 8.73
CA THR A 247 24.13 1.81 7.42
C THR A 247 23.30 3.07 7.46
N GLN A 248 23.78 4.11 6.77
CA GLN A 248 23.01 5.31 6.47
C GLN A 248 22.74 5.41 4.99
N PHE A 249 21.56 5.87 4.63
CA PHE A 249 21.15 6.16 3.27
C PHE A 249 20.24 7.38 3.25
N GLY A 250 19.91 7.88 2.07
CA GLY A 250 19.06 9.06 1.96
C GLY A 250 18.95 9.60 0.55
N TRP A 251 18.02 10.51 0.36
CA TRP A 251 17.73 11.10 -0.94
C TRP A 251 17.89 12.61 -0.88
N ARG A 252 18.43 13.16 -1.97
CA ARG A 252 18.47 14.61 -2.19
C ARG A 252 17.05 15.12 -2.40
N SER A 253 16.79 16.31 -1.91
CA SER A 253 15.51 16.97 -2.11
C SER A 253 15.25 17.20 -3.59
N SER A 254 13.98 17.29 -3.95
CA SER A 254 13.52 17.37 -5.32
C SER A 254 12.50 18.49 -5.43
N PRO A 255 12.50 19.26 -6.53
CA PRO A 255 11.46 20.25 -6.80
C PRO A 255 10.14 19.62 -7.22
N ILE A 256 10.04 18.29 -7.25
CA ILE A 256 8.83 17.55 -7.52
C ILE A 256 8.57 16.53 -6.41
N VAL A 257 7.30 16.37 -6.07
CA VAL A 257 6.82 15.26 -5.23
C VAL A 257 7.28 13.95 -5.88
N HIS A 258 7.87 13.08 -5.09
CA HIS A 258 8.34 11.79 -5.57
C HIS A 258 8.34 10.76 -4.45
N THR A 259 8.42 9.49 -4.85
CA THR A 259 8.61 8.38 -3.93
C THR A 259 9.95 7.71 -4.19
N ALA A 260 10.56 7.17 -3.15
CA ALA A 260 11.70 6.27 -3.28
C ALA A 260 11.41 4.94 -2.58
N ARG A 261 12.12 3.89 -2.98
CA ARG A 261 11.95 2.55 -2.40
C ARG A 261 13.27 2.00 -1.87
N VAL A 262 13.18 1.32 -0.73
CA VAL A 262 14.24 0.47 -0.19
C VAL A 262 13.68 -0.91 0.01
N TYR A 263 14.38 -1.90 -0.53
CA TYR A 263 14.03 -3.29 -0.43
C TYR A 263 14.85 -3.96 0.68
N ALA A 264 14.25 -4.92 1.38
CA ALA A 264 14.93 -5.66 2.44
C ALA A 264 16.24 -6.30 1.96
N GLU A 265 16.27 -6.74 0.70
CA GLU A 265 17.40 -7.35 0.01
C GLU A 265 18.61 -6.41 -0.12
N GLN A 266 18.41 -5.08 -0.03
CA GLN A 266 19.49 -4.09 -0.10
C GLN A 266 20.17 -3.82 1.25
N LEU A 267 19.58 -4.30 2.36
CA LEU A 267 20.11 -4.03 3.69
C LEU A 267 20.96 -5.20 4.19
N SER A 268 22.04 -4.87 4.90
CA SER A 268 22.97 -5.86 5.47
C SER A 268 22.38 -6.67 6.63
N GLN A 269 21.27 -6.21 7.23
CA GLN A 269 20.62 -6.84 8.36
C GLN A 269 19.12 -6.62 8.26
N ILE A 270 18.34 -7.69 8.42
CA ILE A 270 16.88 -7.71 8.41
C ILE A 270 16.40 -8.64 9.54
N PRO A 271 15.31 -8.33 10.29
CA PRO A 271 14.54 -7.08 10.23
C PRO A 271 15.38 -5.85 10.54
N ALA A 272 14.99 -4.70 9.98
CA ALA A 272 15.70 -3.44 10.13
C ALA A 272 14.78 -2.33 10.63
N THR A 273 15.18 -1.68 11.71
CA THR A 273 14.58 -0.42 12.16
C THR A 273 15.10 0.73 11.31
N ILE A 274 14.26 1.31 10.47
CA ILE A 274 14.57 2.51 9.69
C ILE A 274 14.24 3.73 10.55
N THR A 275 15.27 4.46 10.96
CA THR A 275 15.15 5.67 11.78
C THR A 275 15.43 6.91 10.94
N PRO A 276 14.48 7.87 10.85
CA PRO A 276 14.77 9.19 10.29
C PRO A 276 15.85 9.91 11.12
N VAL A 277 16.87 10.47 10.48
CA VAL A 277 18.01 11.14 11.13
C VAL A 277 17.97 12.66 10.93
N SER A 278 17.78 13.12 9.69
CA SER A 278 17.71 14.55 9.34
C SER A 278 16.89 14.74 8.06
N GLY A 279 16.49 15.98 7.77
CA GLY A 279 15.74 16.31 6.55
C GLY A 279 14.32 15.74 6.54
N THR A 280 13.70 15.58 7.71
CA THR A 280 12.36 14.97 7.88
C THR A 280 11.23 15.96 7.56
N GLU A 281 11.52 17.25 7.46
CA GLU A 281 10.63 18.28 6.96
C GLU A 281 10.26 18.06 5.48
N LEU A 282 11.14 17.42 4.71
CA LEU A 282 10.93 17.07 3.30
C LEU A 282 10.18 15.75 3.11
N LEU A 283 10.03 14.96 4.17
CA LEU A 283 9.46 13.62 4.15
C LEU A 283 8.00 13.68 4.58
N SER A 284 7.08 13.23 3.74
CA SER A 284 5.67 13.12 4.11
C SER A 284 5.36 11.79 4.77
N GLY A 285 6.02 10.68 4.39
CA GLY A 285 5.69 9.38 4.95
C GLY A 285 6.75 8.30 4.72
N ILE A 286 6.69 7.27 5.55
CA ILE A 286 7.37 5.98 5.34
C ILE A 286 6.33 4.88 5.51
N ARG A 287 6.01 4.18 4.43
CA ARG A 287 5.08 3.04 4.42
C ARG A 287 5.84 1.75 4.16
N ILE A 288 5.54 0.72 4.94
CA ILE A 288 6.13 -0.60 4.80
C ILE A 288 5.11 -1.53 4.17
N GLU A 289 5.46 -2.06 3.00
CA GLU A 289 4.71 -3.10 2.32
C GLU A 289 5.29 -4.48 2.70
N PRO A 290 4.49 -5.36 3.32
CA PRO A 290 4.88 -6.74 3.58
C PRO A 290 4.87 -7.55 2.27
N GLY A 291 5.98 -8.25 1.99
CA GLY A 291 6.18 -8.99 0.75
C GLY A 291 6.60 -8.08 -0.40
N SER A 292 7.90 -7.94 -0.64
CA SER A 292 8.46 -7.09 -1.69
C SER A 292 7.89 -7.49 -3.05
N LEU A 293 7.77 -6.52 -3.96
CA LEU A 293 7.44 -6.75 -5.37
C LEU A 293 8.24 -7.93 -5.94
N ILE A 294 9.48 -8.11 -5.51
CA ILE A 294 10.40 -9.18 -5.93
C ILE A 294 9.87 -10.58 -5.58
N HIS A 295 9.24 -10.72 -4.42
CA HIS A 295 8.67 -11.99 -3.98
C HIS A 295 7.26 -12.23 -4.52
N ARG A 296 6.50 -11.17 -4.80
CA ARG A 296 5.17 -11.25 -5.43
C ARG A 296 5.28 -11.49 -6.94
N LEU A 297 6.26 -10.87 -7.59
CA LEU A 297 6.55 -10.99 -9.01
C LEU A 297 7.54 -12.15 -9.23
N LYS A 298 7.02 -13.37 -9.41
CA LYS A 298 7.82 -14.47 -10.00
C LYS A 298 8.23 -14.18 -11.45
N ASP A 299 7.60 -13.19 -12.06
CA ASP A 299 7.94 -12.73 -13.39
C ASP A 299 9.28 -11.98 -13.37
N THR A 300 10.19 -12.45 -14.21
CA THR A 300 11.53 -11.89 -14.42
C THR A 300 11.54 -10.72 -15.40
N ARG A 301 10.40 -10.39 -16.01
CA ARG A 301 10.26 -9.31 -16.99
C ARG A 301 9.77 -8.01 -16.38
N THR A 302 8.88 -8.08 -15.40
CA THR A 302 8.44 -6.91 -14.65
C THR A 302 9.64 -6.24 -13.94
N PRO A 303 10.00 -4.99 -14.29
CA PRO A 303 11.15 -4.30 -13.71
C PRO A 303 10.97 -3.99 -12.22
N ILE A 304 12.06 -3.98 -11.45
CA ILE A 304 12.07 -3.54 -10.05
C ILE A 304 12.27 -2.01 -10.01
N PRO A 305 11.32 -1.22 -9.49
CA PRO A 305 11.48 0.23 -9.39
C PRO A 305 12.49 0.59 -8.29
N VAL A 306 13.63 1.16 -8.68
CA VAL A 306 14.71 1.49 -7.74
C VAL A 306 15.51 2.69 -8.23
N ASP A 307 16.16 3.37 -7.30
CA ASP A 307 17.16 4.38 -7.61
C ASP A 307 18.41 3.72 -8.25
N PRO A 308 18.98 4.26 -9.34
CA PRO A 308 20.14 3.68 -10.03
C PRO A 308 21.36 3.47 -9.14
N ASN A 309 21.61 4.34 -8.15
CA ASN A 309 22.73 4.15 -7.22
C ASN A 309 22.49 2.94 -6.30
N ALA A 310 21.24 2.72 -5.89
CA ALA A 310 20.86 1.59 -5.04
C ALA A 310 20.82 0.25 -5.81
N MET A 311 20.60 0.29 -7.13
CA MET A 311 20.71 -0.85 -8.05
C MET A 311 22.16 -1.38 -8.15
N ILE A 312 23.17 -0.50 -8.21
CA ILE A 312 24.58 -0.93 -8.36
C ILE A 312 25.00 -1.88 -7.24
N THR A 313 24.48 -1.67 -6.02
CA THR A 313 24.75 -2.51 -4.85
C THR A 313 23.77 -3.66 -4.68
N TRP A 314 22.85 -3.88 -5.63
CA TRP A 314 21.89 -4.98 -5.57
C TRP A 314 22.60 -6.34 -5.54
N PRO A 315 22.27 -7.24 -4.59
CA PRO A 315 22.94 -8.53 -4.50
C PRO A 315 22.47 -9.48 -5.62
N GLN A 316 23.40 -10.06 -6.36
CA GLN A 316 23.09 -11.04 -7.41
C GLN A 316 22.38 -12.30 -6.88
N THR A 317 22.56 -12.63 -5.60
CA THR A 317 21.83 -13.73 -4.94
C THR A 317 20.33 -13.48 -4.80
N ALA A 318 19.89 -12.22 -4.91
CA ALA A 318 18.49 -11.83 -4.92
C ALA A 318 17.92 -11.66 -6.34
N TRP A 319 18.71 -11.90 -7.39
CA TRP A 319 18.20 -11.81 -8.76
C TRP A 319 17.15 -12.88 -9.03
N ARG A 320 16.07 -12.47 -9.69
CA ARG A 320 15.01 -13.39 -10.14
C ARG A 320 15.47 -14.23 -11.34
N ASN A 321 16.47 -13.75 -12.08
CA ASN A 321 17.10 -14.46 -13.18
C ASN A 321 18.63 -14.44 -13.02
N LYS A 322 19.26 -15.62 -13.07
CA LYS A 322 20.71 -15.75 -12.87
C LYS A 322 21.57 -15.01 -13.90
N ASN A 323 21.01 -14.72 -15.08
CA ASN A 323 21.72 -14.06 -16.17
C ASN A 323 21.57 -12.54 -16.12
N ARG A 324 20.46 -12.02 -15.59
CA ARG A 324 20.20 -10.57 -15.49
C ARG A 324 19.18 -10.24 -14.41
N GLU A 325 19.16 -8.99 -14.00
CA GLU A 325 17.98 -8.38 -13.36
C GLU A 325 17.56 -7.13 -14.14
N VAL A 326 16.26 -6.83 -14.13
CA VAL A 326 15.70 -5.66 -14.83
C VAL A 326 15.14 -4.71 -13.80
N PHE A 327 15.60 -3.47 -13.87
CA PHE A 327 15.19 -2.39 -12.99
C PHE A 327 14.48 -1.30 -13.81
N ALA A 328 13.56 -0.58 -13.17
CA ALA A 328 13.04 0.68 -13.68
C ALA A 328 13.59 1.81 -12.81
N TRP A 329 14.04 2.89 -13.42
CA TRP A 329 14.44 4.07 -12.64
C TRP A 329 13.21 4.63 -11.93
N ASP A 330 13.20 4.59 -10.60
CA ASP A 330 12.04 5.01 -9.78
C ASP A 330 11.50 6.42 -10.10
N ARG A 331 12.36 7.37 -10.49
CA ARG A 331 11.97 8.73 -10.93
C ARG A 331 11.55 8.82 -12.40
N PHE A 332 12.03 7.91 -13.24
CA PHE A 332 11.73 7.86 -14.68
C PHE A 332 11.39 6.41 -15.08
N PRO A 333 10.20 5.89 -14.72
CA PRO A 333 9.91 4.46 -14.81
C PRO A 333 9.95 3.87 -16.23
N SER A 334 9.87 4.71 -17.27
CA SER A 334 10.05 4.32 -18.67
C SER A 334 11.52 4.06 -19.06
N ILE A 335 12.48 4.37 -18.19
CA ILE A 335 13.89 4.01 -18.37
C ILE A 335 14.16 2.69 -17.65
N LEU A 336 14.38 1.64 -18.43
CA LEU A 336 14.77 0.34 -17.92
C LEU A 336 16.28 0.22 -17.85
N ILE A 337 16.77 -0.49 -16.84
CA ILE A 337 18.18 -0.76 -16.64
C ILE A 337 18.40 -2.26 -16.53
N PHE A 338 19.15 -2.80 -17.47
CA PHE A 338 19.56 -4.21 -17.52
C PHE A 338 20.91 -4.37 -16.84
N ASP A 339 20.91 -5.12 -15.75
CA ASP A 339 22.10 -5.50 -15.01
C ASP A 339 22.43 -6.96 -15.33
N THR A 340 23.46 -7.20 -16.14
CA THR A 340 23.79 -8.55 -16.64
C THR A 340 24.93 -9.20 -15.86
N ALA A 341 24.89 -10.53 -15.76
CA ALA A 341 25.89 -11.30 -15.01
C ALA A 341 27.32 -11.08 -15.53
N ASP A 342 27.49 -11.02 -16.85
CA ASP A 342 28.77 -10.87 -17.53
C ASP A 342 28.60 -10.25 -18.92
N TYR A 343 29.72 -10.00 -19.61
CA TYR A 343 29.72 -9.43 -20.96
C TYR A 343 29.16 -10.39 -22.02
N ALA A 344 29.22 -11.70 -21.79
CA ALA A 344 28.69 -12.68 -22.74
C ALA A 344 27.15 -12.61 -22.76
N VAL A 345 26.52 -12.54 -21.58
CA VAL A 345 25.09 -12.30 -21.46
C VAL A 345 24.72 -10.94 -22.06
N GLN A 346 25.44 -9.87 -21.71
CA GLN A 346 25.15 -8.53 -22.27
C GLN A 346 25.19 -8.52 -23.80
N ALA A 347 26.19 -9.20 -24.39
CA ALA A 347 26.33 -9.31 -25.83
C ALA A 347 25.16 -10.05 -26.49
N GLN A 348 24.60 -11.07 -25.85
CA GLN A 348 23.42 -11.79 -26.37
C GLN A 348 22.19 -10.88 -26.48
N TYR A 349 22.04 -9.90 -25.58
CA TYR A 349 20.97 -8.89 -25.66
C TYR A 349 21.25 -7.79 -26.67
N PHE A 350 22.44 -7.20 -26.62
CA PHE A 350 22.65 -5.85 -27.15
C PHE A 350 23.70 -5.76 -28.25
N LYS A 351 24.46 -6.83 -28.54
CA LYS A 351 25.53 -6.75 -29.54
C LYS A 351 24.98 -6.44 -30.91
N ARG A 352 24.01 -7.20 -31.42
CA ARG A 352 23.45 -6.95 -32.76
C ARG A 352 22.78 -5.58 -32.85
N LEU A 353 22.08 -5.17 -31.79
CA LEU A 353 21.48 -3.84 -31.68
C LEU A 353 22.53 -2.72 -31.78
N ALA A 354 23.70 -2.88 -31.16
CA ALA A 354 24.79 -1.92 -31.26
C ALA A 354 25.31 -1.77 -32.71
N PHE A 355 25.44 -2.88 -33.42
CA PHE A 355 25.82 -2.86 -34.84
C PHE A 355 24.73 -2.19 -35.69
N PHE A 356 23.47 -2.46 -35.40
CA PHE A 356 22.33 -1.90 -36.09
C PHE A 356 22.16 -0.37 -35.86
N SER A 357 22.36 0.11 -34.64
CA SER A 357 22.09 1.51 -34.25
C SER A 357 23.30 2.42 -34.40
N GLU A 358 24.50 1.96 -34.01
CA GLU A 358 25.64 2.85 -33.76
C GLU A 358 26.79 2.65 -34.74
N LYS A 359 27.11 1.40 -35.12
CA LYS A 359 28.33 1.11 -35.87
C LYS A 359 28.23 1.54 -37.34
N THR A 360 29.00 2.56 -37.71
CA THR A 360 29.18 3.00 -39.10
C THR A 360 29.52 1.82 -40.00
N GLY A 361 28.79 1.68 -41.12
CA GLY A 361 28.91 0.55 -42.05
C GLY A 361 27.90 -0.59 -41.81
N PHE A 362 27.31 -0.67 -40.62
CA PHE A 362 26.32 -1.71 -40.24
C PHE A 362 24.93 -1.14 -39.98
N ARG A 363 24.80 0.18 -39.85
CA ARG A 363 23.55 0.86 -39.50
C ARG A 363 22.36 0.42 -40.37
N GLY A 364 21.25 0.13 -39.69
CA GLY A 364 19.99 -0.29 -40.32
C GLY A 364 19.99 -1.71 -40.87
N LYS A 365 21.05 -2.51 -40.67
CA LYS A 365 21.15 -3.88 -41.17
C LYS A 365 21.29 -4.87 -40.02
N LEU A 366 20.53 -5.96 -40.08
CA LEU A 366 20.67 -7.06 -39.13
C LEU A 366 21.78 -8.00 -39.56
N MET A 367 22.78 -8.16 -38.68
CA MET A 367 23.92 -9.03 -38.92
C MET A 367 23.71 -10.39 -38.26
N GLN A 368 24.10 -11.47 -38.95
CA GLN A 368 24.10 -12.80 -38.36
C GLN A 368 25.17 -12.90 -37.27
N ASP A 369 24.91 -13.71 -36.23
CA ASP A 369 25.82 -13.82 -35.09
C ASP A 369 27.23 -14.23 -35.49
N LYS A 370 27.38 -15.13 -36.46
CA LYS A 370 28.68 -15.57 -37.00
C LYS A 370 29.49 -14.42 -37.61
N ASP A 371 28.83 -13.43 -38.20
CA ASP A 371 29.47 -12.33 -38.93
C ASP A 371 30.00 -11.27 -37.96
N ILE A 372 29.36 -11.13 -36.79
CA ILE A 372 29.77 -10.19 -35.74
C ILE A 372 30.46 -10.85 -34.55
N ALA A 373 30.57 -12.19 -34.52
CA ALA A 373 31.10 -12.95 -33.38
C ALA A 373 32.48 -12.46 -32.92
N HIS A 374 33.39 -12.25 -33.87
CA HIS A 374 34.77 -11.82 -33.65
C HIS A 374 34.93 -10.31 -33.37
N LEU A 375 33.88 -9.52 -33.56
CA LEU A 375 33.92 -8.07 -33.35
C LEU A 375 33.58 -7.72 -31.90
N HIS A 376 34.22 -6.68 -31.36
CA HIS A 376 33.93 -6.18 -30.02
C HIS A 376 32.63 -5.37 -30.03
N GLY A 377 31.70 -5.68 -29.11
CA GLY A 377 30.52 -4.85 -28.80
C GLY A 377 30.90 -3.59 -28.01
N TYR A 378 29.92 -2.87 -27.45
CA TYR A 378 30.20 -1.86 -26.42
C TYR A 378 30.04 -2.47 -25.02
N ASN A 379 30.62 -1.83 -24.00
CA ASN A 379 30.58 -2.32 -22.61
C ASN A 379 29.38 -1.78 -21.81
N ALA A 380 28.72 -0.76 -22.36
CA ALA A 380 27.48 -0.19 -21.88
C ALA A 380 26.66 0.21 -23.09
N HIS A 381 25.34 0.24 -22.92
CA HIS A 381 24.43 0.57 -23.99
C HIS A 381 23.31 1.47 -23.50
N ASP A 382 22.96 2.46 -24.31
CA ASP A 382 21.87 3.41 -24.10
C ASP A 382 21.04 3.53 -25.39
N TYR A 383 19.83 2.96 -25.37
CA TYR A 383 18.96 2.95 -26.55
C TYR A 383 17.61 3.57 -26.23
N GLY A 384 17.23 4.59 -26.98
CA GLY A 384 15.86 5.14 -26.99
C GLY A 384 14.86 4.22 -27.68
N ALA A 385 13.58 4.45 -27.42
CA ALA A 385 12.45 3.72 -28.01
C ALA A 385 12.52 3.63 -29.54
N GLU A 386 13.01 4.66 -30.23
CA GLU A 386 13.09 4.70 -31.70
C GLU A 386 14.06 3.66 -32.26
N SER A 387 15.28 3.59 -31.72
CA SER A 387 16.27 2.60 -32.16
C SER A 387 15.84 1.18 -31.83
N LEU A 388 15.19 0.98 -30.68
CA LEU A 388 14.66 -0.31 -30.26
C LEU A 388 13.54 -0.78 -31.19
N ALA A 389 12.56 0.09 -31.46
CA ALA A 389 11.46 -0.21 -32.37
C ALA A 389 11.98 -0.49 -33.79
N ALA A 390 12.87 0.34 -34.31
CA ALA A 390 13.45 0.14 -35.64
C ALA A 390 14.18 -1.21 -35.79
N PHE A 391 14.91 -1.65 -34.77
CA PHE A 391 15.58 -2.95 -34.77
C PHE A 391 14.58 -4.11 -34.89
N PHE A 392 13.55 -4.11 -34.04
CA PHE A 392 12.55 -5.18 -34.05
C PHE A 392 11.62 -5.12 -35.27
N ASP A 393 11.37 -3.93 -35.80
CA ASP A 393 10.59 -3.70 -37.02
C ASP A 393 11.31 -4.28 -38.25
N VAL A 394 12.61 -4.04 -38.40
CA VAL A 394 13.42 -4.67 -39.45
C VAL A 394 13.46 -6.18 -39.27
N ALA A 395 13.63 -6.67 -38.03
CA ALA A 395 13.65 -8.11 -37.77
C ALA A 395 12.33 -8.78 -38.14
N PHE A 396 11.21 -8.12 -37.86
CA PHE A 396 9.87 -8.57 -38.22
C PHE A 396 9.67 -8.62 -39.74
N ARG A 397 9.96 -7.51 -40.44
CA ARG A 397 9.73 -7.42 -41.90
C ARG A 397 10.63 -8.33 -42.72
N GLU A 398 11.86 -8.56 -42.27
CA GLU A 398 12.80 -9.45 -42.95
C GLU A 398 12.64 -10.92 -42.52
N HIS A 399 11.72 -11.23 -41.61
CA HIS A 399 11.61 -12.54 -40.95
C HIS A 399 12.96 -13.01 -40.38
N PHE A 400 13.72 -12.08 -39.82
CA PHE A 400 15.05 -12.33 -39.29
C PHE A 400 14.95 -13.14 -37.98
N PRO A 401 15.69 -14.26 -37.84
CA PRO A 401 15.64 -15.06 -36.62
C PRO A 401 16.36 -14.35 -35.46
N LEU A 402 15.61 -13.99 -34.43
CA LEU A 402 16.16 -13.45 -33.18
C LEU A 402 16.67 -14.58 -32.28
N ASN A 403 17.68 -14.29 -31.46
CA ASN A 403 18.11 -15.19 -30.41
C ASN A 403 17.17 -15.11 -29.19
N SER A 404 17.33 -16.01 -28.22
CA SER A 404 16.41 -16.08 -27.07
C SER A 404 16.46 -14.85 -26.16
N GLN A 405 17.61 -14.16 -26.06
CA GLN A 405 17.76 -12.93 -25.27
C GLN A 405 17.13 -11.72 -25.97
N GLU A 406 17.21 -11.64 -27.30
CA GLU A 406 16.57 -10.59 -28.09
C GLU A 406 15.04 -10.75 -28.11
N GLU A 407 14.55 -12.00 -28.17
CA GLU A 407 13.12 -12.31 -28.00
C GLU A 407 12.62 -11.89 -26.61
N ASP A 408 13.40 -12.17 -25.56
CA ASP A 408 13.06 -11.78 -24.20
C ASP A 408 13.15 -10.27 -23.98
N LEU A 409 14.12 -9.59 -24.61
CA LEU A 409 14.18 -8.14 -24.67
C LEU A 409 12.93 -7.57 -25.33
N ARG A 410 12.52 -8.09 -26.48
CA ARG A 410 11.30 -7.66 -27.19
C ARG A 410 10.07 -7.79 -26.29
N ALA A 411 9.93 -8.91 -25.59
CA ALA A 411 8.82 -9.15 -24.68
C ALA A 411 8.78 -8.12 -23.54
N ILE A 412 9.91 -7.85 -22.89
CA ILE A 412 10.00 -6.81 -21.85
C ILE A 412 9.61 -5.44 -22.40
N LEU A 413 10.13 -5.05 -23.56
CA LEU A 413 9.87 -3.74 -24.14
C LEU A 413 8.40 -3.54 -24.52
N LEU A 414 7.72 -4.61 -24.98
CA LEU A 414 6.28 -4.59 -25.25
C LEU A 414 5.47 -4.49 -23.96
N GLU A 415 5.81 -5.29 -22.95
CA GLU A 415 5.13 -5.29 -21.65
C GLU A 415 5.27 -3.94 -20.93
N GLN A 416 6.39 -3.23 -21.12
CA GLN A 416 6.66 -1.91 -20.54
C GLN A 416 6.27 -0.74 -21.46
N GLY A 417 5.76 -0.98 -22.67
CA GLY A 417 5.32 0.07 -23.60
C GLY A 417 6.43 0.92 -24.22
N ILE A 418 7.68 0.45 -24.20
CA ILE A 418 8.83 1.14 -24.84
C ILE A 418 8.81 0.93 -26.36
N ILE A 419 8.29 -0.21 -26.80
CA ILE A 419 7.91 -0.45 -28.19
C ILE A 419 6.46 -0.90 -28.22
N ILE A 420 5.76 -0.60 -29.31
CA ILE A 420 4.35 -0.96 -29.50
C ILE A 420 4.27 -1.86 -30.73
N GLN A 421 3.52 -2.96 -30.61
CA GLN A 421 3.20 -3.81 -31.76
C GLN A 421 2.02 -3.20 -32.53
N GLY A 422 2.26 -2.83 -33.78
CA GLY A 422 1.21 -2.45 -34.74
C GLY A 422 0.83 -3.63 -35.64
N ASP A 423 -0.09 -3.38 -36.58
CA ASP A 423 -0.59 -4.42 -37.50
C ASP A 423 0.49 -4.93 -38.47
N GLU A 424 1.45 -4.08 -38.84
CA GLU A 424 2.47 -4.37 -39.87
C GLU A 424 3.91 -4.27 -39.36
N GLY A 425 4.13 -4.26 -38.05
CA GLY A 425 5.47 -4.19 -37.46
C GLY A 425 5.52 -3.55 -36.07
N PHE A 426 6.64 -2.91 -35.77
CA PHE A 426 6.88 -2.29 -34.47
C PHE A 426 7.09 -0.78 -34.62
N ILE A 427 6.49 -0.01 -33.71
CA ILE A 427 6.65 1.45 -33.63
C ILE A 427 7.19 1.87 -32.27
N PRO A 428 7.82 3.06 -32.16
CA PRO A 428 8.33 3.57 -30.89
C PRO A 428 7.19 3.83 -29.91
N GLY A 429 7.37 3.39 -28.66
CA GLY A 429 6.58 3.82 -27.53
C GLY A 429 7.30 4.93 -26.76
N GLU A 430 7.29 4.86 -25.43
CA GLU A 430 7.96 5.83 -24.56
C GLU A 430 9.01 5.14 -23.69
N GLY A 431 10.24 5.68 -23.66
CA GLY A 431 11.28 5.24 -22.74
C GLY A 431 12.61 4.91 -23.38
N ALA A 432 13.46 4.25 -22.61
CA ALA A 432 14.80 3.86 -23.01
C ALA A 432 15.29 2.62 -22.26
N VAL A 433 16.33 1.99 -22.80
CA VAL A 433 17.08 0.92 -22.13
C VAL A 433 18.50 1.37 -21.89
N LEU A 434 18.95 1.22 -20.66
CA LEU A 434 20.34 1.24 -20.25
C LEU A 434 20.80 -0.19 -19.95
N SER A 435 22.07 -0.50 -20.17
CA SER A 435 22.64 -1.76 -19.69
C SER A 435 24.10 -1.62 -19.24
N PHE A 436 24.45 -2.42 -18.24
CA PHE A 436 25.83 -2.63 -17.80
C PHE A 436 26.02 -4.08 -17.36
N SER A 437 27.29 -4.48 -17.19
CA SER A 437 27.65 -5.81 -16.75
C SER A 437 28.28 -5.81 -15.36
N ARG A 438 28.00 -6.84 -14.56
CA ARG A 438 28.70 -7.11 -13.30
C ARG A 438 30.18 -7.46 -13.48
N GLN A 439 30.60 -7.80 -14.71
CA GLN A 439 32.01 -7.97 -15.06
C GLN A 439 32.73 -6.61 -15.25
N SER A 440 32.00 -5.50 -15.38
CA SER A 440 32.59 -4.16 -15.46
C SER A 440 33.21 -3.74 -14.13
N SER A 441 34.31 -2.98 -14.20
CA SER A 441 34.94 -2.42 -13.00
C SER A 441 33.95 -1.54 -12.24
N THR A 442 34.14 -1.41 -10.93
CA THR A 442 33.28 -0.55 -10.09
C THR A 442 33.18 0.88 -10.64
N SER A 443 34.29 1.43 -11.15
CA SER A 443 34.34 2.77 -11.77
C SER A 443 33.57 2.93 -13.08
N LEU A 444 33.17 1.83 -13.73
CA LEU A 444 32.34 1.84 -14.93
C LEU A 444 30.86 1.59 -14.61
N ARG A 445 30.55 1.23 -13.36
CA ARG A 445 29.18 1.01 -12.87
C ARG A 445 28.64 2.22 -12.11
N TYR A 446 29.51 2.95 -11.41
CA TYR A 446 29.24 4.28 -10.83
C TYR A 446 29.54 5.36 -11.85
#